data_AF-A0A6J3BRZ4-F1
#
_entry.id   AF-A0A6J3BRZ4-F1
#
_cell.length_a   1.000
_cell.length_b   1.000
_cell.length_c   1.000
_cell.angle_alpha   90.00
_cell.angle_beta   90.00
_cell.angle_gamma   90.00
#
_symmetry.space_group_name_H-M   'P 1'
#
loop_
_entity.id
_entity.type
_entity.pdbx_description
1 polymer ?
#
loop_
_entity_poly.entity_id
_entity_poly.type
_entity_poly.pdbx_seq_one_letter_code
_entity_poly.pdbx_strand_id
1 'polypeptide(L)'
;MNTLMQCMRNLLSSFTRHRHLVHAGYTFAGNGSWIMQDGTFSLADFTDAYQENEVQRVIRAYENSISIDIHCSTSGGGEWAKLPDMPFVKYCKIRVNPTDILDSGSQAIKDFIEKVKAKEPVHNGADT
;
A
#
# COMPACT_ATOMS: atom_id res chain seq x y z
N MET A 1 -22.71 -7.20 -2.48
CA MET A 1 -21.25 -7.31 -2.29
C MET A 1 -20.61 -6.15 -3.05
N ASN A 2 -19.92 -5.24 -2.35
CA ASN A 2 -19.30 -4.04 -2.96
C ASN A 2 -18.09 -4.46 -3.84
N THR A 3 -17.89 -3.81 -4.98
CA THR A 3 -16.76 -4.09 -5.90
C THR A 3 -15.41 -3.95 -5.20
N LEU A 4 -15.23 -2.91 -4.36
CA LEU A 4 -14.01 -2.70 -3.59
C LEU A 4 -13.76 -3.85 -2.61
N MET A 5 -14.79 -4.35 -1.92
CA MET A 5 -14.65 -5.49 -1.00
C MET A 5 -14.11 -6.72 -1.73
N GLN A 6 -14.59 -6.99 -2.94
CA GLN A 6 -14.08 -8.11 -3.72
C GLN A 6 -12.63 -7.87 -4.18
N CYS A 7 -12.31 -6.67 -4.65
CA CYS A 7 -10.92 -6.31 -5.01
C CYS A 7 -9.97 -6.41 -3.82
N MET A 8 -10.44 -6.01 -2.63
CA MET A 8 -9.69 -6.11 -1.38
C MET A 8 -9.38 -7.58 -1.04
N ARG A 9 -10.38 -8.46 -1.08
CA ARG A 9 -10.18 -9.91 -0.86
C ARG A 9 -9.19 -10.49 -1.85
N ASN A 10 -9.33 -10.16 -3.13
CA ASN A 10 -8.42 -10.64 -4.18
C ASN A 10 -6.98 -10.17 -3.95
N LEU A 11 -6.79 -8.92 -3.55
CA LEU A 11 -5.47 -8.40 -3.19
C LEU A 11 -4.90 -9.15 -1.98
N LEU A 12 -5.72 -9.34 -0.95
CA LEU A 12 -5.33 -9.95 0.32
C LEU A 12 -5.03 -11.45 0.19
N SER A 13 -5.71 -12.16 -0.71
CA SER A 13 -5.48 -13.57 -1.03
C SER A 13 -4.45 -13.81 -2.14
N SER A 14 -3.90 -12.75 -2.74
CA SER A 14 -2.86 -12.89 -3.78
C SER A 14 -1.53 -13.40 -3.22
N PHE A 15 -0.70 -14.01 -4.07
CA PHE A 15 0.67 -14.42 -3.70
C PHE A 15 1.69 -13.27 -3.70
N THR A 16 1.24 -12.04 -3.89
CA THR A 16 2.10 -10.85 -3.92
C THR A 16 2.62 -10.53 -2.53
N ARG A 17 3.95 -10.46 -2.39
CA ARG A 17 4.62 -10.16 -1.12
C ARG A 17 4.46 -8.71 -0.68
N HIS A 18 4.63 -7.76 -1.60
CA HIS A 18 4.52 -6.33 -1.31
C HIS A 18 3.24 -5.76 -1.90
N ARG A 19 2.35 -5.28 -1.02
CA ARG A 19 1.03 -4.80 -1.39
C ARG A 19 0.90 -3.35 -0.98
N HIS A 20 0.43 -2.51 -1.91
CA HIS A 20 0.13 -1.11 -1.64
C HIS A 20 -1.35 -0.85 -1.88
N LEU A 21 -1.98 -0.19 -0.92
CA LEU A 21 -3.33 0.34 -1.03
C LEU A 21 -3.24 1.84 -0.97
N VAL A 22 -3.73 2.54 -1.99
CA VAL A 22 -3.70 4.00 -2.04
C VAL A 22 -5.12 4.51 -2.19
N HIS A 23 -5.64 5.17 -1.16
CA HIS A 23 -6.90 5.89 -1.22
C HIS A 23 -6.64 7.38 -1.38
N ALA A 24 -6.96 7.89 -2.57
CA ALA A 24 -6.84 9.31 -2.93
C ALA A 24 -8.21 10.02 -3.03
N GLY A 25 -9.26 9.43 -2.47
CA GLY A 25 -10.61 10.00 -2.44
C GLY A 25 -10.95 10.67 -1.11
N TYR A 26 -12.22 11.05 -0.98
CA TYR A 26 -12.74 11.65 0.25
C TYR A 26 -12.79 10.63 1.40
N THR A 27 -12.64 11.15 2.62
CA THR A 27 -12.75 10.38 3.86
C THR A 27 -13.67 11.10 4.84
N PHE A 28 -14.42 10.35 5.64
CA PHE A 28 -15.18 10.93 6.75
C PHE A 28 -14.21 11.43 7.82
N ALA A 29 -14.30 12.72 8.16
CA ALA A 29 -13.41 13.33 9.16
C ALA A 29 -13.51 12.68 10.56
N GLY A 30 -14.63 12.05 10.91
CA GLY A 30 -14.82 11.47 12.25
C GLY A 30 -14.13 10.11 12.47
N ASN A 31 -14.08 9.25 11.45
CA ASN A 31 -13.56 7.86 11.59
C ASN A 31 -12.54 7.48 10.51
N GLY A 32 -12.34 8.32 9.49
CA GLY A 32 -11.45 8.04 8.37
C GLY A 32 -11.99 7.02 7.37
N SER A 33 -13.27 6.63 7.45
CA SER A 33 -13.88 5.73 6.46
C SER A 33 -13.81 6.36 5.07
N TRP A 34 -13.43 5.55 4.09
CA TRP A 34 -13.29 5.95 2.71
C TRP A 34 -14.68 6.09 2.08
N ILE A 35 -14.91 7.21 1.40
CA ILE A 35 -16.14 7.46 0.66
C ILE A 35 -15.96 6.90 -0.74
N MET A 36 -16.80 5.92 -1.09
CA MET A 36 -16.82 5.25 -2.38
C MET A 36 -18.10 5.64 -3.13
N GLN A 37 -18.13 5.39 -4.45
CA GLN A 37 -19.31 5.68 -5.26
C GLN A 37 -20.56 4.89 -4.82
N ASP A 38 -20.36 3.67 -4.31
CA ASP A 38 -21.40 2.72 -3.92
C ASP A 38 -21.52 2.52 -2.41
N GLY A 39 -20.91 3.40 -1.60
CA GLY A 39 -21.01 3.36 -0.15
C GLY A 39 -19.75 3.80 0.57
N THR A 40 -19.49 3.20 1.72
CA THR A 40 -18.32 3.52 2.54
C THR A 40 -17.47 2.28 2.76
N PHE A 41 -16.17 2.48 2.91
CA PHE A 41 -15.24 1.42 3.29
C PHE A 41 -14.44 1.87 4.52
N SER A 42 -14.65 1.18 5.62
CA SER A 42 -14.09 1.48 6.94
C SER A 42 -12.93 0.55 7.28
N LEU A 43 -12.26 0.85 8.40
CA LEU A 43 -11.28 -0.06 8.99
C LEU A 43 -11.91 -1.40 9.39
N ALA A 44 -13.18 -1.40 9.81
CA ALA A 44 -13.91 -2.63 10.13
C ALA A 44 -14.09 -3.50 8.88
N ASP A 45 -14.48 -2.90 7.75
CA ASP A 45 -14.62 -3.61 6.47
C ASP A 45 -13.30 -4.23 6.01
N PHE A 46 -12.18 -3.50 6.17
CA PHE A 46 -10.84 -4.04 5.92
C PHE A 46 -10.49 -5.19 6.85
N THR A 47 -10.81 -5.05 8.14
CA THR A 47 -10.57 -6.09 9.15
C THR A 47 -11.32 -7.36 8.82
N ASP A 48 -12.61 -7.25 8.46
CA ASP A 48 -13.44 -8.38 8.07
C ASP A 48 -12.87 -9.09 6.84
N ALA A 49 -12.50 -8.34 5.79
CA ALA A 49 -11.85 -8.90 4.61
C ALA A 49 -10.51 -9.59 4.94
N TYR A 50 -9.72 -9.02 5.85
CA TYR A 50 -8.45 -9.60 6.29
C TYR A 50 -8.64 -10.91 7.06
N GLN A 51 -9.70 -11.01 7.87
CA GLN A 51 -9.99 -12.18 8.72
C GLN A 51 -10.62 -13.35 7.97
N GLU A 52 -10.98 -13.19 6.70
CA GLU A 52 -11.55 -14.28 5.92
C GLU A 52 -10.61 -15.49 5.82
N ASN A 53 -11.20 -16.69 5.90
CA ASN A 53 -10.45 -17.95 5.94
C ASN A 53 -9.45 -18.10 4.80
N GLU A 54 -9.84 -17.72 3.57
CA GLU A 54 -8.96 -17.80 2.41
C GLU A 54 -7.78 -16.82 2.51
N VAL A 55 -8.04 -15.59 2.97
CA VAL A 55 -7.00 -14.59 3.20
C VAL A 55 -6.07 -15.03 4.32
N GLN A 56 -6.59 -15.44 5.47
CA GLN A 56 -5.81 -15.92 6.61
C GLN A 56 -4.95 -17.12 6.24
N ARG A 57 -5.46 -18.03 5.40
CA ARG A 57 -4.68 -19.17 4.89
C ARG A 57 -3.46 -18.70 4.08
N VAL A 58 -3.62 -17.72 3.19
CA VAL A 58 -2.52 -17.18 2.39
C VAL A 58 -1.54 -16.40 3.28
N ILE A 59 -2.03 -15.50 4.13
CA ILE A 59 -1.16 -14.72 5.04
C ILE A 59 -0.29 -15.63 5.90
N ARG A 60 -0.85 -16.71 6.45
CA ARG A 60 -0.12 -17.68 7.28
C ARG A 60 0.85 -18.55 6.48
N ALA A 61 0.51 -18.91 5.24
CA ALA A 61 1.41 -19.68 4.38
C ALA A 61 2.69 -18.91 4.02
N TYR A 62 2.65 -17.58 4.07
CA TYR A 62 3.75 -16.68 3.73
C TYR A 62 4.09 -15.72 4.89
N GLU A 63 3.92 -16.19 6.12
CA GLU A 63 4.16 -15.42 7.35
C GLU A 63 5.52 -14.71 7.32
N ASN A 64 5.58 -13.48 7.82
CA ASN A 64 6.77 -12.62 7.87
C ASN A 64 7.36 -12.22 6.50
N SER A 65 6.78 -12.66 5.37
CA SER A 65 7.25 -12.28 4.03
C SER A 65 6.32 -11.29 3.31
N ILE A 66 5.10 -11.12 3.82
CA ILE A 66 4.11 -10.19 3.27
C ILE A 66 4.21 -8.85 4.00
N SER A 67 4.23 -7.76 3.22
CA SER A 67 4.08 -6.40 3.70
C SER A 67 2.90 -5.71 3.02
N ILE A 68 2.11 -4.97 3.79
CA ILE A 68 0.96 -4.22 3.30
C ILE A 68 1.10 -2.77 3.73
N ASP A 69 1.21 -1.87 2.76
CA ASP A 69 1.33 -0.44 3.00
C ASP A 69 0.04 0.24 2.55
N ILE A 70 -0.60 0.93 3.48
CA ILE A 70 -1.87 1.62 3.25
C ILE A 70 -1.61 3.12 3.31
N HIS A 71 -1.84 3.79 2.19
CA HIS A 71 -1.74 5.23 2.05
C HIS A 71 -3.16 5.80 1.97
N CYS A 72 -3.56 6.55 2.99
CA CYS A 72 -4.89 7.16 3.04
C CYS A 72 -4.86 8.42 3.90
N SER A 73 -5.82 9.32 3.67
CA SER A 73 -5.98 10.54 4.47
C SER A 73 -6.07 10.22 5.97
N THR A 74 -5.24 10.88 6.78
CA THR A 74 -5.28 10.85 8.25
C THR A 74 -6.05 12.02 8.85
N SER A 75 -6.50 12.95 8.01
CA SER A 75 -7.25 14.14 8.41
C SER A 75 -8.45 13.75 9.27
N GLY A 76 -8.41 14.09 10.56
CA GLY A 76 -9.51 13.85 11.51
C GLY A 76 -9.31 12.74 12.56
N GLY A 77 -8.10 12.20 12.73
CA GLY A 77 -7.85 11.19 13.77
C GLY A 77 -8.38 9.79 13.43
N GLY A 78 -8.40 9.49 12.12
CA GLY A 78 -9.02 8.30 11.56
C GLY A 78 -8.55 6.99 12.17
N GLU A 79 -9.47 6.02 12.26
CA GLU A 79 -9.25 4.76 12.95
C GLU A 79 -8.12 3.93 12.34
N TRP A 80 -7.79 4.17 11.07
CA TRP A 80 -6.70 3.51 10.34
C TRP A 80 -5.36 3.52 11.08
N ALA A 81 -5.05 4.56 11.85
CA ALA A 81 -3.82 4.62 12.63
C ALA A 81 -3.71 3.50 13.69
N LYS A 82 -4.83 2.91 14.11
CA LYS A 82 -4.90 1.79 15.05
C LYS A 82 -4.55 0.45 14.41
N LEU A 83 -4.61 0.34 13.08
CA LEU A 83 -4.48 -0.93 12.36
C LEU A 83 -3.17 -1.68 12.66
N PRO A 84 -1.99 -1.04 12.67
CA PRO A 84 -0.74 -1.73 12.98
C PRO A 84 -0.68 -2.33 14.39
N ASP A 85 -1.49 -1.82 15.32
CA ASP A 85 -1.55 -2.30 16.71
C ASP A 85 -2.63 -3.38 16.92
N MET A 86 -3.41 -3.72 15.89
CA MET A 86 -4.49 -4.69 16.03
C MET A 86 -3.93 -6.12 16.17
N PRO A 87 -4.46 -6.97 17.09
CA PRO A 87 -3.88 -8.28 17.40
C PRO A 87 -3.72 -9.25 16.23
N PHE A 88 -4.51 -9.07 15.17
CA PHE A 88 -4.54 -9.95 14.00
C PHE A 88 -3.46 -9.64 12.96
N VAL A 89 -2.80 -8.49 13.03
CA VAL A 89 -1.78 -8.09 12.05
C VAL A 89 -0.42 -8.74 12.29
N LYS A 90 -0.28 -9.58 13.33
CA LYS A 90 0.99 -10.22 13.73
C LYS A 90 1.70 -11.07 12.65
N TYR A 91 0.98 -11.51 11.62
CA TYR A 91 1.51 -12.42 10.61
C TYR A 91 2.07 -11.70 9.36
N CYS A 92 1.82 -10.40 9.22
CA CYS A 92 2.34 -9.61 8.10
C CYS A 92 2.71 -8.18 8.53
N LYS A 93 3.65 -7.56 7.81
CA LYS A 93 4.11 -6.21 8.13
C LYS A 93 3.13 -5.18 7.56
N ILE A 94 2.13 -4.79 8.34
CA ILE A 94 1.17 -3.75 7.95
C ILE A 94 1.65 -2.37 8.43
N ARG A 95 1.65 -1.38 7.52
CA ARG A 95 1.98 0.01 7.81
C ARG A 95 0.91 0.94 7.25
N VAL A 96 0.60 1.99 8.00
CA VAL A 96 -0.33 3.04 7.57
C VAL A 96 0.45 4.32 7.41
N ASN A 97 0.38 4.91 6.20
CA ASN A 97 1.14 6.07 5.77
C ASN A 97 2.63 5.98 6.16
N PRO A 98 3.34 4.91 5.75
CA PRO A 98 4.76 4.81 6.03
C PRO A 98 5.50 6.00 5.39
N THR A 99 6.45 6.58 6.12
CA THR A 99 7.35 7.60 5.58
C THR A 99 8.12 7.03 4.40
N ASP A 100 8.28 7.83 3.35
CA ASP A 100 9.09 7.44 2.20
C ASP A 100 10.51 7.09 2.63
N ILE A 101 10.98 5.94 2.14
CA ILE A 101 12.31 5.40 2.41
C ILE A 101 13.28 5.75 1.27
N LEU A 102 12.77 6.33 0.17
CA LEU A 102 13.59 6.84 -0.92
C LEU A 102 14.09 8.23 -0.50
N ASP A 103 15.24 8.25 0.17
CA ASP A 103 16.01 9.49 0.19
C ASP A 103 16.48 9.76 -1.24
N SER A 104 16.42 11.01 -1.67
CA SER A 104 17.10 11.46 -2.89
C SER A 104 18.62 11.19 -2.86
N GLY A 105 19.14 10.70 -1.73
CA GLY A 105 20.49 10.23 -1.48
C GLY A 105 20.76 8.75 -1.80
N SER A 106 19.76 7.91 -2.08
CA SER A 106 19.94 6.46 -2.23
C SER A 106 20.94 6.13 -3.33
N GLN A 107 21.99 5.39 -2.96
CA GLN A 107 23.05 5.00 -3.90
C GLN A 107 22.48 4.18 -5.08
N ALA A 108 21.46 3.34 -4.84
CA ALA A 108 20.82 2.57 -5.91
C ALA A 108 20.10 3.46 -6.93
N ILE A 109 19.43 4.54 -6.47
CA ILE A 109 18.79 5.51 -7.37
C ILE A 109 19.85 6.29 -8.14
N LYS A 110 20.91 6.73 -7.47
CA LYS A 110 22.04 7.42 -8.09
C LYS A 110 22.70 6.56 -9.17
N ASP A 111 23.00 5.29 -8.85
CA ASP A 111 23.59 4.33 -9.79
C ASP A 111 22.68 4.06 -10.99
N PHE A 112 21.36 4.00 -10.76
CA PHE A 112 20.39 3.87 -11.83
C PHE A 112 20.37 5.10 -12.74
N ILE A 113 20.30 6.30 -12.16
CA ILE A 113 20.30 7.57 -12.90
C ILE A 113 21.58 7.70 -13.75
N GLU A 114 22.75 7.38 -13.18
CA GLU A 114 24.02 7.44 -13.92
C GLU A 114 24.08 6.41 -15.05
N LYS A 115 23.56 5.19 -14.85
CA LYS A 115 23.40 4.21 -15.93
C LYS A 115 22.47 4.68 -17.05
N VAL A 116 21.40 5.39 -16.71
CA VAL A 116 20.45 5.94 -17.70
C VAL A 116 21.12 7.08 -18.47
N LYS A 117 21.79 8.02 -17.80
CA LYS A 117 22.54 9.12 -18.44
C LYS A 117 23.67 8.62 -19.35
N ALA A 118 24.41 7.60 -18.92
CA ALA A 118 25.50 7.04 -19.71
C ALA A 118 25.04 6.34 -21.01
N LYS A 119 23.73 6.10 -21.17
CA LYS A 119 23.14 5.56 -22.40
C LYS A 119 22.56 6.62 -23.33
N GLU A 120 22.50 7.90 -22.94
CA GLU A 120 22.22 8.96 -23.89
C GLU A 120 23.46 9.16 -24.75
N PRO A 121 23.41 8.91 -26.07
CA PRO A 121 24.50 9.29 -26.93
C PRO A 121 24.64 10.81 -26.83
N VAL A 122 25.80 11.27 -26.37
CA VAL A 122 26.18 12.67 -26.51
C VAL A 122 26.15 12.95 -28.00
N HIS A 123 25.08 13.59 -28.47
CA HIS A 123 25.04 14.12 -29.82
C HIS A 123 25.98 15.33 -29.80
N ASN A 124 27.28 15.06 -29.94
CA ASN A 124 28.25 16.09 -30.23
C ASN A 124 27.82 16.67 -31.58
N GLY A 125 27.20 17.85 -31.52
CA GLY A 125 27.02 18.72 -32.67
C GLY A 125 28.40 19.15 -33.14
N ALA A 126 29.01 18.33 -33.99
CA ALA A 126 30.05 18.74 -34.91
C ALA A 126 29.55 18.31 -36.29
N ASP A 127 29.26 19.32 -37.12
CA ASP A 127 29.37 19.34 -38.59
C ASP A 127 28.26 20.21 -39.21
N THR A 128 28.45 21.54 -39.20
CA THR A 128 28.80 22.37 -40.39
C THR A 128 28.71 23.86 -40.06
#